data_AF-A0A2S9GAV5-F1
#
_entry.id   AF-A0A2S9GAV5-F1
#
_cell.length_a   1.000
_cell.length_b   1.000
_cell.length_c   1.000
_cell.angle_alpha   90.00
_cell.angle_beta   90.00
_cell.angle_gamma   90.00
#
_symmetry.space_group_name_H-M   'P 1'
#
loop_
_entity.id
_entity.type
_entity.pdbx_description
1 polymer ?
#
loop_
_entity_poly.entity_id
_entity_poly.type
_entity_poly.pdbx_seq_one_letter_code
_entity_poly.pdbx_strand_id
1 'polypeptide(L)'
;TGSRHPEQRERQAAGSAAYWGFWDAEQVFYGHVLGFKGLERRSVVLVVNEEAAFERSRERLYVGLSRARDQLVVCGDPDLLRNIG
;
A
#
# COMPACT_ATOMS: atom_id res chain seq x y z
N THR A 1 -0.25 4.97 -2.47
CA THR A 1 -0.32 5.82 -1.25
C THR A 1 -1.30 6.98 -1.37
N GLY A 2 -1.67 7.40 -2.59
CA GLY A 2 -2.73 8.38 -2.87
C GLY A 2 -4.10 7.71 -2.98
N SER A 3 -4.55 7.40 -4.20
CA SER A 3 -5.81 6.69 -4.42
C SER A 3 -5.70 5.19 -4.11
N ARG A 4 -6.85 4.55 -3.81
CA ARG A 4 -6.92 3.08 -3.67
C ARG A 4 -6.68 2.41 -5.02
N HIS A 5 -5.97 1.29 -5.01
CA HIS A 5 -5.78 0.47 -6.21
C HIS A 5 -7.15 -0.02 -6.75
N PRO A 6 -7.35 -0.12 -8.09
CA PRO A 6 -8.61 -0.62 -8.67
C PRO A 6 -9.05 -1.97 -8.08
N GLU A 7 -8.15 -2.94 -8.01
CA GLU A 7 -8.39 -4.25 -7.38
C GLU A 7 -8.90 -4.14 -5.92
N GLN A 8 -8.37 -3.20 -5.14
CA GLN A 8 -8.85 -2.97 -3.77
C GLN A 8 -10.31 -2.51 -3.79
N ARG A 9 -10.67 -1.61 -4.72
CA ARG A 9 -12.04 -1.09 -4.84
C ARG A 9 -13.02 -2.18 -5.27
N GLU A 10 -12.63 -2.99 -6.26
CA GLU A 10 -13.45 -4.10 -6.76
C GLU A 10 -13.71 -5.14 -5.68
N ARG A 11 -12.68 -5.55 -4.93
CA ARG A 11 -12.85 -6.50 -3.81
C ARG A 11 -13.67 -5.92 -2.66
N GLN A 12 -13.54 -4.61 -2.39
CA GLN A 12 -14.38 -3.94 -1.39
C GLN A 12 -15.86 -3.89 -1.80
N ALA A 13 -16.19 -3.95 -3.09
CA ALA A 13 -17.57 -3.98 -3.57
C ALA A 13 -18.32 -5.25 -3.14
N ALA A 14 -17.60 -6.36 -2.93
CA ALA A 14 -18.15 -7.60 -2.37
C ALA A 14 -18.41 -7.54 -0.85
N GLY A 15 -18.11 -6.41 -0.20
CA GLY A 15 -18.34 -6.18 1.23
C GLY A 15 -17.11 -6.41 2.10
N SER A 16 -17.14 -5.81 3.30
CA SER A 16 -16.00 -5.78 4.24
C SER A 16 -15.53 -7.18 4.64
N ALA A 17 -16.46 -8.10 4.92
CA ALA A 17 -16.13 -9.47 5.32
C ALA A 17 -15.39 -10.23 4.19
N ALA A 18 -15.86 -10.11 2.95
CA ALA A 18 -15.21 -10.73 1.80
C ALA A 18 -13.82 -10.12 1.54
N TYR A 19 -13.71 -8.78 1.63
CA TYR A 19 -12.44 -8.07 1.45
C TYR A 19 -11.38 -8.48 2.49
N TRP A 20 -11.79 -8.67 3.76
CA TRP A 20 -10.87 -9.09 4.84
C TRP A 20 -10.71 -10.60 4.97
N GLY A 21 -11.52 -11.40 4.29
CA GLY A 21 -11.40 -12.87 4.26
C GLY A 21 -10.15 -13.37 3.53
N PHE A 22 -9.45 -12.48 2.82
CA PHE A 22 -8.32 -12.75 1.95
C PHE A 22 -6.99 -13.03 2.71
N TRP A 23 -7.04 -13.73 3.84
CA TRP A 23 -5.85 -14.20 4.57
C TRP A 23 -5.29 -15.51 4.04
N ASP A 24 -5.73 -15.91 2.86
CA ASP A 24 -5.14 -17.02 2.12
C ASP A 24 -3.70 -16.67 1.71
N ALA A 25 -2.77 -17.59 2.00
CA ALA A 25 -1.35 -17.42 1.74
C ALA A 25 -1.01 -17.47 0.24
N GLU A 26 -1.90 -17.99 -0.60
CA GLU A 26 -1.70 -18.10 -2.05
C GLU A 26 -2.11 -16.84 -2.82
N GLN A 27 -2.58 -15.84 -2.10
CA GLN A 27 -3.44 -14.81 -2.64
C GLN A 27 -2.80 -13.42 -2.42
N VAL A 28 -2.74 -12.58 -3.48
CA VAL A 28 -2.16 -11.22 -3.43
C VAL A 28 -3.16 -10.21 -2.87
N PHE A 29 -2.83 -9.60 -1.74
CA PHE A 29 -3.70 -8.62 -1.07
C PHE A 29 -3.40 -7.19 -1.55
N TYR A 30 -4.45 -6.44 -1.88
CA TYR A 30 -4.36 -5.03 -2.28
C TYR A 30 -4.94 -4.15 -1.20
N GLY A 31 -4.14 -3.22 -0.69
CA GLY A 31 -4.53 -2.35 0.41
C GLY A 31 -3.98 -0.93 0.28
N HIS A 32 -4.70 0.00 0.88
CA HIS A 32 -4.22 1.36 1.07
C HIS A 32 -3.41 1.46 2.36
N VAL A 33 -2.30 2.18 2.34
CA VAL A 33 -1.36 2.28 3.48
C VAL A 33 -2.02 2.68 4.81
N LEU A 34 -3.03 3.54 4.77
CA LEU A 34 -3.77 3.97 5.98
C LEU A 34 -4.61 2.84 6.61
N GLY A 35 -5.03 1.84 5.82
CA GLY A 35 -5.79 0.69 6.31
C GLY A 35 -4.91 -0.50 6.69
N PHE A 36 -3.59 -0.34 6.64
CA PHE A 36 -2.63 -1.46 6.69
C PHE A 36 -1.67 -1.39 7.88
N LYS A 37 -2.00 -0.58 8.90
CA LYS A 37 -1.24 -0.51 10.14
C LYS A 37 -1.36 -1.83 10.92
N GLY A 38 -0.23 -2.42 11.31
CA GLY A 38 -0.18 -3.68 12.06
C GLY A 38 -0.31 -4.96 11.23
N LEU A 39 -0.32 -4.86 9.89
CA LEU A 39 -0.41 -6.01 8.99
C LEU A 39 0.88 -6.18 8.19
N GLU A 40 1.91 -6.76 8.80
CA GLU A 40 3.19 -7.01 8.11
C GLU A 40 3.13 -8.26 7.21
N ARG A 41 3.91 -8.24 6.12
CA ARG A 41 4.04 -9.35 5.16
C ARG A 41 5.50 -9.62 4.83
N ARG A 42 5.83 -10.86 4.44
CA ARG A 42 7.20 -11.21 3.99
C ARG A 42 7.65 -10.31 2.84
N SER A 43 6.78 -10.12 1.85
CA SER A 43 7.06 -9.28 0.69
C SER A 43 5.96 -8.25 0.49
N VAL A 44 6.33 -7.02 0.15
CA VAL A 44 5.40 -5.91 -0.15
C VAL A 44 5.84 -5.17 -1.40
N VAL A 45 4.88 -4.87 -2.27
CA VAL A 45 5.03 -3.89 -3.36
C VAL A 45 4.33 -2.61 -2.92
N LEU A 46 5.10 -1.57 -2.63
CA LEU A 46 4.61 -0.26 -2.24
C LEU A 46 4.51 0.64 -3.48
N VAL A 47 3.29 0.97 -3.89
CA VAL A 47 3.05 1.89 -5.01
C VAL A 47 2.80 3.31 -4.49
N VAL A 48 3.68 4.23 -4.86
CA VAL A 48 3.55 5.68 -4.65
C VAL A 48 2.93 6.26 -5.92
N ASN A 49 1.63 6.54 -5.85
CA ASN A 49 0.78 6.98 -6.96
C ASN A 49 0.21 8.38 -6.71
N GLU A 50 0.95 9.21 -5.97
CA GLU A 50 0.63 10.61 -5.78
C GLU A 50 1.22 11.41 -6.95
N GLU A 51 0.54 12.45 -7.41
CA GLU A 51 1.05 13.30 -8.51
C GLU A 51 2.06 14.34 -8.01
N ALA A 52 1.95 14.73 -6.73
CA ALA A 52 2.84 15.69 -6.08
C ALA A 52 2.96 15.37 -4.59
N ALA A 53 4.07 15.79 -3.99
CA ALA A 53 4.26 15.71 -2.54
C ALA A 53 3.31 16.66 -1.83
N PHE A 54 2.71 16.20 -0.73
CA PHE A 54 1.90 17.00 0.17
C PHE A 54 2.21 16.64 1.62
N GLU A 55 1.60 17.37 2.56
CA GLU A 55 1.92 17.31 3.99
C GLU A 55 2.04 15.88 4.57
N ARG A 56 1.16 14.95 4.14
CA ARG A 56 1.14 13.57 4.66
C ARG A 56 1.84 12.54 3.76
N SER A 57 2.44 12.94 2.63
CA SER A 57 3.15 12.02 1.73
C SER A 57 4.26 11.27 2.46
N ARG A 58 5.05 11.98 3.27
CA ARG A 58 6.16 11.40 4.03
C ARG A 58 5.70 10.39 5.08
N GLU A 59 4.63 10.72 5.81
CA GLU A 59 4.03 9.81 6.80
C GLU A 59 3.52 8.53 6.13
N ARG A 60 2.80 8.66 5.02
CA ARG A 60 2.26 7.53 4.25
C ARG A 60 3.35 6.65 3.65
N LEU A 61 4.41 7.27 3.12
CA LEU A 61 5.58 6.57 2.63
C LEU A 61 6.22 5.76 3.75
N TYR A 62 6.50 6.38 4.90
CA TYR A 62 7.10 5.70 6.05
C TYR A 62 6.25 4.52 6.59
N VAL A 63 4.93 4.71 6.66
CA VAL A 63 4.01 3.61 7.02
C VAL A 63 4.12 2.47 6.02
N GLY A 64 4.18 2.74 4.72
CA GLY A 64 4.33 1.74 3.67
C GLY A 64 5.67 1.01 3.70
N LEU A 65 6.78 1.74 3.87
CA LEU A 65 8.14 1.20 3.91
C LEU A 65 8.31 0.18 5.04
N SER A 66 7.60 0.36 6.16
CA SER A 66 7.68 -0.52 7.34
C SER A 66 6.77 -1.76 7.29
N ARG A 67 6.13 -2.06 6.15
CA ARG A 67 5.20 -3.22 6.05
C ARG A 67 5.86 -4.53 5.60
N ALA A 68 7.02 -4.44 4.95
CA ALA A 68 7.77 -5.60 4.50
C ALA A 68 8.68 -6.13 5.62
N ARG A 69 8.69 -7.45 5.82
CA ARG A 69 9.63 -8.12 6.73
C ARG A 69 10.92 -8.56 6.03
N ASP A 70 10.80 -9.08 4.81
CA ASP A 70 11.93 -9.70 4.10
C ASP A 70 12.29 -8.95 2.82
N GLN A 71 11.29 -8.57 2.00
CA GLN A 71 11.52 -7.88 0.73
C GLN A 71 10.52 -6.74 0.49
N LEU A 72 11.07 -5.58 0.13
CA LEU A 72 10.30 -4.41 -0.25
C LEU A 72 10.63 -4.01 -1.69
N VAL A 73 9.60 -3.81 -2.50
CA VAL A 73 9.71 -3.18 -3.82
C VAL A 73 8.93 -1.86 -3.76
N VAL A 74 9.58 -0.75 -4.11
CA VAL A 74 8.95 0.57 -4.17
C VAL A 74 8.78 0.97 -5.64
N CYS A 75 7.54 1.28 -6.04
CA CYS A 75 7.19 1.70 -7.39
C CYS A 75 6.61 3.11 -7.37
N GLY A 76 7.19 4.02 -8.14
CA GLY A 76 6.74 5.41 -8.24
C GLY A 76 7.70 6.23 -9.08
N ASP A 77 7.36 7.49 -9.30
CA ASP A 77 8.26 8.46 -9.94
C ASP A 77 9.52 8.66 -9.07
N PRO A 78 10.73 8.42 -9.60
CA PRO A 78 11.99 8.59 -8.86
C PRO A 78 12.20 10.00 -8.29
N ASP A 79 11.77 11.05 -9.00
CA ASP A 79 11.96 12.43 -8.56
C ASP A 79 10.98 12.78 -7.44
N LEU A 80 9.74 12.28 -7.54
CA LEU A 80 8.77 12.39 -6.45
C LEU A 80 9.24 11.66 -5.20
N LEU A 81 9.77 10.44 -5.34
CA LEU A 81 10.28 9.66 -4.21
C LEU A 81 11.41 10.42 -3.49
N ARG A 82 12.39 10.94 -4.24
CA ARG A 82 13.48 11.77 -3.69
C ARG A 82 12.98 13.02 -2.98
N ASN A 83 11.90 13.63 -3.47
CA ASN A 83 11.31 14.81 -2.87
C ASN A 83 10.60 14.49 -1.54
N ILE A 84 9.91 13.35 -1.46
CA ILE A 84 9.18 12.95 -0.26
C ILE A 84 10.14 12.46 0.86
N GLY A 85 11.17 11.70 0.50
CA GLY A 85 12.15 11.16 1.47
C GLY A 85 13.11 10.12 0.89
#